data_AF-A0A4S2HIL5-F1
#
_entry.id   AF-A0A4S2HIL5-F1
#
_cell.length_a   1.000
_cell.length_b   1.000
_cell.length_c   1.000
_cell.angle_alpha   90.00
_cell.angle_beta   90.00
_cell.angle_gamma   90.00
#
_symmetry.space_group_name_H-M   'P 1'
#
loop_
_entity.id
_entity.type
_entity.pdbx_description
1 polymer ?
#
loop_
_entity_poly.entity_id
_entity_poly.type
_entity_poly.pdbx_seq_one_letter_code
_entity_poly.pdbx_strand_id
1 'polypeptide(L)' 'MIAREWVRCPICSNKTRDRIREDTVLINYPLYCPKCKQETRV' A
#
# COMPACT_ATOMS: atom_id res chain seq x y z
N MET A 1 -15.16 15.49 1.63
CA MET A 1 -14.87 14.27 2.42
C MET A 1 -13.61 13.68 1.84
N ILE A 2 -12.51 13.61 2.58
CA ILE A 2 -11.25 13.07 2.06
C ILE A 2 -11.36 11.54 2.07
N ALA A 3 -11.40 10.93 0.89
CA ALA A 3 -11.43 9.47 0.76
C ALA A 3 -10.08 8.90 1.21
N ARG A 4 -10.12 7.88 2.07
CA ARG A 4 -8.94 7.11 2.49
C ARG A 4 -9.03 5.73 1.88
N GLU A 5 -8.08 5.42 1.01
CA GLU A 5 -8.01 4.11 0.36
C GLU A 5 -6.92 3.26 0.99
N TRP A 6 -7.08 1.96 0.88
CA TRP A 6 -6.04 1.02 1.32
C TRP A 6 -5.10 0.78 0.16
N VAL A 7 -3.80 0.87 0.41
CA VAL A 7 -2.81 0.47 -0.58
C VAL A 7 -2.99 -1.01 -0.85
N ARG A 8 -3.10 -1.38 -2.12
CA ARG A 8 -3.16 -2.78 -2.54
C ARG A 8 -1.77 -3.25 -2.89
N CYS A 9 -1.44 -4.46 -2.49
CA CYS A 9 -0.15 -5.05 -2.84
C CYS A 9 -0.08 -5.26 -4.36
N PRO A 10 0.99 -4.81 -5.05
CA PRO A 10 1.11 -4.98 -6.50
C PRO A 10 1.27 -6.44 -6.94
N ILE A 11 1.69 -7.34 -6.03
CA ILE A 11 1.95 -8.75 -6.34
C ILE A 11 0.67 -9.59 -6.24
N CYS A 12 -0.16 -9.33 -5.21
CA CYS A 12 -1.30 -10.21 -4.89
C CYS A 12 -2.66 -9.47 -4.83
N SER A 13 -2.67 -8.16 -5.10
CA SER A 13 -3.84 -7.26 -5.02
C SER A 13 -4.59 -7.27 -3.69
N ASN A 14 -3.99 -7.89 -2.67
CA ASN A 14 -4.58 -7.97 -1.35
C ASN A 14 -4.45 -6.63 -0.64
N LYS A 15 -5.41 -6.37 0.24
CA LYS A 15 -5.43 -5.19 1.10
C LYS A 15 -4.22 -5.20 2.02
N THR A 16 -3.40 -4.15 1.97
CA THR A 16 -2.28 -3.97 2.92
C THR A 16 -2.76 -3.26 4.19
N ARG A 17 -1.87 -3.05 5.16
CA ARG A 17 -2.17 -2.32 6.40
C ARG A 17 -2.07 -0.80 6.24
N ASP A 18 -1.58 -0.33 5.10
CA ASP A 18 -1.33 1.07 4.86
C ASP A 18 -2.56 1.74 4.22
N ARG A 19 -2.95 2.88 4.80
CA ARG A 19 -4.02 3.74 4.28
C ARG A 19 -3.37 5.00 3.71
N ILE A 20 -3.70 5.31 2.47
CA ILE A 20 -3.28 6.55 1.81
C ILE A 20 -4.48 7.44 1.57
N ARG A 21 -4.23 8.74 1.48
CA ARG A 21 -5.19 9.72 0.99
C ARG A 21 -4.90 10.00 -0.48
N GLU A 22 -5.86 10.59 -1.16
CA GLU A 22 -5.76 10.97 -2.57
C GLU A 22 -4.58 11.92 -2.89
N ASP A 23 -4.14 12.71 -1.92
CA ASP A 23 -3.04 13.66 -2.02
C ASP A 23 -1.68 13.10 -1.57
N THR A 24 -1.63 11.84 -1.12
CA THR A 24 -0.40 11.22 -0.61
C THR A 24 0.39 10.56 -1.74
N VAL A 25 1.63 11.03 -1.96
CA VAL A 25 2.58 10.40 -2.90
C VAL A 25 3.58 9.55 -2.12
N LEU A 26 3.64 8.25 -2.46
CA LEU A 26 4.65 7.33 -1.94
C LEU A 26 5.83 7.32 -2.92
N ILE A 27 7.04 7.59 -2.43
CA ILE A 27 8.26 7.54 -3.23
C ILE A 27 9.20 6.55 -2.53
N ASN A 28 9.49 5.43 -3.18
CA ASN A 28 10.41 4.40 -2.67
C ASN A 28 9.95 3.82 -1.32
N TYR A 29 8.65 3.70 -1.13
CA TYR A 29 8.07 3.33 0.14
C TYR A 29 8.14 1.80 0.32
N PRO A 30 8.74 1.30 1.42
CA PRO A 30 8.77 -0.14 1.70
C PRO A 30 7.38 -0.62 2.14
N LEU A 31 6.61 -1.16 1.20
CA LEU A 31 5.29 -1.72 1.44
C LEU A 31 5.42 -3.20 1.81
N TYR A 32 5.17 -3.52 3.07
CA TYR A 32 5.10 -4.91 3.52
C TYR A 32 3.74 -5.54 3.21
N CYS A 33 3.75 -6.70 2.55
CA CYS A 33 2.54 -7.50 2.34
C CYS A 33 2.51 -8.71 3.29
N PRO A 34 1.53 -8.82 4.21
CA PRO A 34 1.43 -9.96 5.12
C PRO A 34 1.07 -11.28 4.41
N LYS A 35 0.52 -11.23 3.19
CA LYS A 35 0.20 -12.42 2.39
C LYS A 35 1.42 -12.96 1.66
N CYS A 36 2.22 -12.06 1.05
CA CYS A 36 3.45 -12.44 0.36
C CYS A 36 4.63 -12.62 1.33
N LYS A 37 4.53 -12.10 2.55
CA LYS A 37 5.58 -12.09 3.59
C LYS A 37 6.89 -11.46 3.08
N GLN A 38 6.76 -10.45 2.23
CA GLN A 38 7.86 -9.75 1.60
C GLN A 38 7.57 -8.25 1.57
N GLU A 39 8.64 -7.46 1.59
CA GLU A 39 8.59 -6.02 1.39
C GLU A 39 8.77 -5.71 -0.10
N THR A 40 7.93 -4.83 -0.63
CA THR A 40 8.02 -4.36 -2.02
C THR A 40 8.16 -2.86 -2.00
N ARG A 41 9.06 -2.33 -2.81
CA ARG A 41 9.17 -0.89 -3.02
C ARG A 41 8.07 -0.43 -3.97
N VAL A 42 7.20 0.46 -3.51
CA VAL A 42 6.23 1.21 -4.32
C VAL A 42 6.70 2.63 -4.54
#